data_AF-A0A381V182-F1
#
_entry.id   AF-A0A381V182-F1
#
_cell.length_a   1.000
_cell.length_b   1.000
_cell.length_c   1.000
_cell.angle_alpha   90.00
_cell.angle_beta   90.00
_cell.angle_gamma   90.00
#
_symmetry.space_group_name_H-M   'P 1'
#
loop_
_entity.id
_entity.type
_entity.pdbx_description
1 polymer ?
#
loop_
_entity_poly.entity_id
_entity_poly.type
_entity_poly.pdbx_seq_one_letter_code
_entity_poly.pdbx_strand_id
1 'polypeptide(L)'
;MALLALALLTSLHQIARPEKAGDPIVRNVTMAAQISPFALLVGAFVLDASSLDLVARYGGDELPLLYRISAVWGGRAGPLLLWAAILAVVIWFMARNDESAPLEVRIMHGWVAALVMLSWLLDPFAAATGAQGELHPLLQTNLMVIHPPIVFSYYTLCLATASVALAGVLRREAAESVHAAQLHWARAGFVLGSIGIGLGGLWAYTVLDWGGYWAWDPVETGSILPWLALLLVVHVRAKPGSSAVSAAPAIGLIAGALAFHATLV
;
A
#
# COMPACT_ATOMS: atom_id res chain seq x y z
N MET A 1 -14.59 2.98 -14.89
CA MET A 1 -14.09 4.28 -15.41
C MET A 1 -14.41 5.47 -14.52
N ALA A 2 -15.67 5.81 -14.23
CA ALA A 2 -16.01 7.02 -13.47
C ALA A 2 -15.37 7.10 -12.07
N LEU A 3 -15.32 5.98 -11.32
CA LEU A 3 -14.71 5.96 -9.99
C LEU A 3 -13.18 6.12 -10.03
N LEU A 4 -12.50 5.57 -11.05
CA LEU A 4 -11.07 5.78 -11.25
C LEU A 4 -10.76 7.25 -11.55
N ALA A 5 -11.58 7.88 -12.41
CA ALA A 5 -11.48 9.31 -12.70
C ALA A 5 -11.69 10.15 -11.44
N LEU A 6 -12.72 9.83 -10.65
CA LEU A 6 -13.01 10.52 -9.39
C LEU A 6 -11.83 10.38 -8.40
N ALA A 7 -11.31 9.17 -8.20
CA ALA A 7 -10.16 8.91 -7.33
C ALA A 7 -8.91 9.67 -7.79
N LEU A 8 -8.63 9.69 -9.09
CA LEU A 8 -7.48 10.38 -9.66
C LEU A 8 -7.62 11.90 -9.53
N LEU A 9 -8.74 12.47 -9.96
CA LEU A 9 -8.99 13.91 -9.93
C LEU A 9 -9.01 14.46 -8.49
N THR A 10 -9.62 13.73 -7.55
CA THR A 10 -9.60 14.13 -6.13
C THR A 10 -8.19 14.07 -5.56
N SER A 11 -7.40 13.05 -5.91
CA SER A 11 -5.99 12.97 -5.49
C SER A 11 -5.16 14.13 -6.06
N LEU A 12 -5.29 14.44 -7.35
CA LEU A 12 -4.61 15.56 -8.00
C LEU A 12 -5.03 16.91 -7.40
N HIS A 13 -6.31 17.07 -7.09
CA HIS A 13 -6.82 18.27 -6.42
C HIS A 13 -6.16 18.47 -5.06
N GLN A 14 -6.05 17.42 -4.23
CA GLN A 14 -5.42 17.54 -2.90
C GLN A 14 -3.92 17.89 -2.96
N ILE A 15 -3.22 17.54 -4.04
CA ILE A 15 -1.81 17.92 -4.22
C ILE A 15 -1.68 19.45 -4.32
N ALA A 16 -2.57 20.09 -5.06
CA ALA A 16 -2.53 21.53 -5.33
C ALA A 16 -3.36 22.38 -4.34
N ARG A 17 -4.25 21.76 -3.56
CA ARG A 17 -5.20 22.47 -2.69
C ARG A 17 -4.47 23.38 -1.69
N PRO A 18 -4.79 24.69 -1.63
CA PRO A 18 -4.14 25.63 -0.70
C PRO A 18 -4.73 25.57 0.72
N GLU A 19 -5.94 25.03 0.85
CA GLU A 19 -6.71 24.97 2.09
C GLU A 19 -6.20 23.90 3.07
N LYS A 20 -6.76 23.89 4.29
CA LYS A 20 -6.42 22.93 5.34
C LYS A 20 -6.77 21.50 4.91
N ALA A 21 -5.82 20.58 5.05
CA ALA A 21 -6.09 19.14 4.86
C ALA A 21 -7.02 18.59 5.96
N GLY A 22 -7.09 19.26 7.12
CA GLY A 22 -7.88 18.87 8.29
C GLY A 22 -9.40 18.99 8.15
N ASP A 23 -9.93 19.57 7.08
CA ASP A 23 -11.39 19.67 6.89
C ASP A 23 -12.03 18.27 6.88
N PRO A 24 -12.93 17.94 7.83
CA PRO A 24 -13.46 16.60 7.97
C PRO A 24 -14.24 16.12 6.74
N ILE A 25 -14.99 17.02 6.09
CA ILE A 25 -15.80 16.67 4.93
C ILE A 25 -14.89 16.36 3.76
N VAL A 26 -13.93 17.25 3.47
CA VAL A 26 -13.01 17.05 2.36
C VAL A 26 -12.14 15.80 2.56
N ARG A 27 -11.69 15.55 3.79
CA ARG A 27 -10.92 14.35 4.14
C ARG A 27 -11.73 13.08 3.95
N ASN A 28 -12.97 13.04 4.44
CA ASN A 28 -13.85 11.88 4.32
C ASN A 28 -14.25 11.61 2.86
N VAL A 29 -14.61 12.66 2.12
CA VAL A 29 -15.00 12.55 0.70
C VAL A 29 -13.82 12.10 -0.15
N THR A 30 -12.62 12.66 0.08
CA THR A 30 -11.42 12.24 -0.65
C THR A 30 -11.08 10.77 -0.36
N MET A 31 -11.10 10.37 0.91
CA MET A 31 -10.86 8.97 1.28
C MET A 31 -11.89 8.04 0.62
N ALA A 32 -13.17 8.38 0.67
CA ALA A 32 -14.23 7.58 0.03
C ALA A 32 -14.03 7.50 -1.49
N ALA A 33 -13.70 8.62 -2.15
CA ALA A 33 -13.40 8.66 -3.58
C ALA A 33 -12.23 7.74 -3.94
N GLN A 34 -11.11 7.80 -3.19
CA GLN A 34 -9.91 7.00 -3.42
C GLN A 34 -10.13 5.50 -3.16
N ILE A 35 -10.95 5.13 -2.18
CA ILE A 35 -11.27 3.73 -1.86
C ILE A 35 -12.29 3.13 -2.85
N SER A 36 -13.17 3.96 -3.42
CA SER A 36 -14.31 3.50 -4.22
C SER A 36 -13.99 2.55 -5.39
N PRO A 37 -12.87 2.69 -6.15
CA PRO A 37 -12.56 1.72 -7.20
C PRO A 37 -12.25 0.34 -6.65
N PHE A 38 -11.49 0.26 -5.55
CA PHE A 38 -11.20 -1.01 -4.89
C PHE A 38 -12.47 -1.65 -4.34
N ALA A 39 -13.31 -0.87 -3.65
CA ALA A 39 -14.58 -1.35 -3.11
C ALA A 39 -15.52 -1.88 -4.20
N LEU A 40 -15.59 -1.20 -5.36
CA LEU A 40 -16.36 -1.66 -6.51
C LEU A 40 -15.81 -3.00 -7.04
N LEU A 41 -14.49 -3.13 -7.17
CA LEU A 41 -13.88 -4.36 -7.66
C LEU A 41 -14.14 -5.53 -6.69
N VAL A 42 -13.99 -5.31 -5.38
CA VAL A 42 -14.35 -6.30 -4.34
C VAL A 42 -15.82 -6.69 -4.46
N GLY A 43 -16.72 -5.72 -4.59
CA GLY A 43 -18.15 -5.97 -4.77
C GLY A 43 -18.44 -6.80 -6.03
N ALA A 44 -17.73 -6.54 -7.13
CA ALA A 44 -17.86 -7.29 -8.36
C ALA A 44 -17.42 -8.76 -8.21
N PHE A 45 -16.33 -9.02 -7.49
CA PHE A 45 -15.91 -10.40 -7.17
C PHE A 45 -16.88 -11.11 -6.22
N VAL A 46 -17.39 -10.42 -5.20
CA VAL A 46 -18.38 -10.98 -4.25
C VAL A 46 -19.67 -11.38 -4.96
N LEU A 47 -20.14 -10.53 -5.87
CA LEU A 47 -21.36 -10.75 -6.67
C LEU A 47 -21.13 -11.63 -7.90
N ASP A 48 -19.90 -12.10 -8.13
CA ASP A 48 -19.49 -12.85 -9.31
C ASP A 48 -19.92 -12.19 -10.64
N ALA A 49 -19.65 -10.89 -10.77
CA ALA A 49 -19.92 -10.10 -11.96
C ALA A 49 -18.96 -10.46 -13.12
N SER A 50 -19.11 -11.67 -13.68
CA SER A 50 -18.30 -12.25 -14.76
C SER A 50 -18.37 -11.49 -16.10
N SER A 51 -19.17 -10.42 -16.18
CA SER A 51 -19.07 -9.42 -17.26
C SER A 51 -17.74 -8.66 -17.25
N LEU A 52 -17.00 -8.64 -16.12
CA LEU A 52 -15.67 -8.03 -16.02
C LEU A 52 -14.58 -9.08 -16.21
N ASP A 53 -13.56 -8.76 -17.01
CA ASP A 53 -12.48 -9.69 -17.39
C ASP A 53 -11.73 -10.26 -16.18
N LEU A 54 -11.40 -9.44 -15.18
CA LEU A 54 -10.73 -9.92 -13.95
C LEU A 54 -11.61 -10.88 -13.15
N VAL A 55 -12.92 -10.61 -13.06
CA VAL A 55 -13.85 -11.48 -12.33
C VAL A 55 -14.04 -12.79 -13.10
N ALA A 56 -14.17 -12.75 -14.43
CA ALA A 56 -14.29 -13.94 -15.26
C ALA A 56 -13.05 -14.85 -15.20
N ARG A 57 -11.86 -14.30 -14.98
CA ARG A 57 -10.59 -15.07 -14.97
C ARG A 57 -10.23 -15.64 -13.61
N TYR A 58 -10.58 -14.94 -12.52
CA TYR A 58 -10.13 -15.27 -11.17
C TYR A 58 -11.29 -15.52 -10.20
N GLY A 59 -12.52 -15.15 -10.56
CA GLY A 59 -13.73 -15.32 -9.76
C GLY A 59 -14.31 -16.73 -9.86
N GLY A 60 -15.63 -16.86 -9.75
CA GLY A 60 -16.32 -18.14 -9.70
C GLY A 60 -17.39 -18.16 -8.60
N ASP A 61 -18.61 -18.56 -8.96
CA ASP A 61 -19.73 -18.70 -8.04
C ASP A 61 -19.63 -19.94 -7.13
N GLU A 62 -18.71 -20.85 -7.43
CA GLU A 62 -18.40 -21.99 -6.54
C GLU A 62 -17.36 -21.64 -5.48
N LEU A 63 -16.65 -20.52 -5.62
CA LEU A 63 -15.64 -20.11 -4.64
C LEU A 63 -16.31 -19.67 -3.31
N PRO A 64 -15.81 -20.15 -2.16
CA PRO A 64 -16.17 -19.60 -0.85
C PRO A 64 -15.95 -18.08 -0.81
N LEU A 65 -16.81 -17.37 -0.07
CA LEU A 65 -16.82 -15.90 -0.04
C LEU A 65 -15.45 -15.27 0.25
N LEU A 66 -14.68 -15.83 1.17
CA LEU A 66 -13.35 -15.32 1.51
C LEU A 66 -12.38 -15.39 0.31
N TYR A 67 -12.48 -16.43 -0.51
CA TYR A 67 -11.63 -16.60 -1.69
C TYR A 67 -12.06 -15.73 -2.86
N ARG A 68 -13.36 -15.41 -2.97
CA ARG A 68 -13.82 -14.37 -3.90
C ARG A 68 -13.24 -13.00 -3.56
N ILE A 69 -13.23 -12.65 -2.27
CA ILE A 69 -12.60 -11.40 -1.82
C ILE A 69 -11.10 -11.42 -2.14
N SER A 70 -10.41 -12.54 -1.86
CA SER A 70 -8.96 -12.60 -2.14
C SER A 70 -8.59 -12.73 -3.61
N ALA A 71 -9.51 -13.18 -4.46
CA ALA A 71 -9.30 -13.22 -5.91
C ALA A 71 -9.07 -11.82 -6.51
N VAL A 72 -9.52 -10.76 -5.83
CA VAL A 72 -9.27 -9.37 -6.22
C VAL A 72 -7.77 -9.10 -6.40
N TRP A 73 -6.91 -9.72 -5.60
CA TRP A 73 -5.45 -9.59 -5.69
C TRP A 73 -4.76 -10.79 -6.36
N GLY A 74 -5.50 -11.61 -7.11
CA GLY A 74 -4.93 -12.67 -7.96
C GLY A 74 -4.32 -12.16 -9.27
N GLY A 75 -4.69 -10.95 -9.71
CA GLY A 75 -4.13 -10.25 -10.87
C GLY A 75 -3.21 -9.09 -10.49
N ARG A 76 -2.83 -8.23 -11.45
CA ARG A 76 -1.97 -7.06 -11.20
C ARG A 76 -2.72 -5.77 -10.85
N ALA A 77 -3.88 -5.55 -11.46
CA ALA A 77 -4.59 -4.28 -11.32
C ALA A 77 -5.27 -4.13 -9.95
N GLY A 78 -5.79 -5.22 -9.38
CA GLY A 78 -6.46 -5.23 -8.07
C GLY A 78 -5.54 -4.94 -6.88
N PRO A 79 -4.34 -5.52 -6.76
CA PRO A 79 -3.38 -5.15 -5.72
C PRO A 79 -2.99 -3.68 -5.71
N LEU A 80 -2.89 -3.04 -6.89
CA LEU A 80 -2.64 -1.59 -6.98
C LEU A 80 -3.80 -0.77 -6.39
N LEU A 81 -5.05 -1.19 -6.62
CA LEU A 81 -6.23 -0.55 -6.02
C LEU A 81 -6.33 -0.82 -4.51
N LEU A 82 -5.98 -2.02 -4.05
CA LEU A 82 -5.86 -2.34 -2.62
C LEU A 82 -4.84 -1.39 -1.97
N TRP A 83 -3.67 -1.23 -2.58
CA TRP A 83 -2.61 -0.37 -2.05
C TRP A 83 -3.04 1.09 -1.99
N ALA A 84 -3.67 1.59 -3.05
CA ALA A 84 -4.26 2.93 -3.08
C ALA A 84 -5.32 3.14 -1.99
N ALA A 85 -6.17 2.15 -1.74
CA ALA A 85 -7.19 2.20 -0.69
C ALA A 85 -6.57 2.26 0.72
N ILE A 86 -5.53 1.47 0.98
CA ILE A 86 -4.81 1.50 2.27
C ILE A 86 -4.07 2.83 2.45
N LEU A 87 -3.45 3.35 1.40
CA LEU A 87 -2.85 4.69 1.39
C LEU A 87 -3.87 5.77 1.75
N ALA A 88 -5.09 5.72 1.20
CA ALA A 88 -6.15 6.67 1.51
C ALA A 88 -6.52 6.67 3.01
N VAL A 89 -6.55 5.50 3.64
CA VAL A 89 -6.79 5.38 5.09
C VAL A 89 -5.64 6.01 5.90
N VAL A 90 -4.38 5.75 5.52
CA VAL A 90 -3.21 6.33 6.21
C VAL A 90 -3.17 7.85 6.04
N ILE A 91 -3.46 8.37 4.84
CA ILE A 91 -3.61 9.79 4.57
C ILE A 91 -4.68 10.41 5.48
N TRP A 92 -5.82 9.73 5.63
CA TRP A 92 -6.90 10.19 6.49
C TRP A 92 -6.46 10.31 7.96
N PHE A 93 -5.55 9.47 8.45
CA PHE A 93 -4.92 9.65 9.75
C PHE A 93 -3.91 10.80 9.78
N MET A 94 -3.07 10.93 8.75
CA MET A 94 -2.07 12.02 8.64
C MET A 94 -2.73 13.40 8.63
N ALA A 95 -3.86 13.54 7.94
CA ALA A 95 -4.57 14.81 7.76
C ALA A 95 -5.47 15.18 8.96
N ARG A 96 -5.31 14.60 10.17
CA ARG A 96 -6.23 14.87 11.29
C ARG A 96 -6.05 16.20 12.01
N ASN A 97 -4.84 16.73 12.06
CA ASN A 97 -4.47 17.76 13.05
C ASN A 97 -3.93 19.06 12.44
N ASP A 98 -4.01 19.26 11.12
CA ASP A 98 -3.19 20.29 10.46
C ASP A 98 -3.96 21.54 10.01
N GLU A 99 -3.43 22.71 10.39
CA GLU A 99 -3.94 24.03 9.99
C GLU A 99 -3.56 24.40 8.54
N SER A 100 -2.66 23.66 7.91
CA SER A 100 -2.30 23.76 6.49
C SER A 100 -2.22 22.35 5.90
N ALA A 101 -2.44 22.13 4.61
CA ALA A 101 -2.20 20.81 4.03
C ALA A 101 -0.69 20.53 3.97
N PRO A 102 -0.12 19.70 4.87
CA PRO A 102 1.32 19.55 4.98
C PRO A 102 1.86 18.81 3.76
N LEU A 103 3.11 19.08 3.42
CA LEU A 103 3.74 18.59 2.19
C LEU A 103 3.75 17.05 2.13
N GLU A 104 3.95 16.36 3.25
CA GLU A 104 3.88 14.90 3.36
C GLU A 104 2.51 14.33 2.98
N VAL A 105 1.41 15.00 3.32
CA VAL A 105 0.05 14.59 2.92
C VAL A 105 -0.12 14.78 1.41
N ARG A 106 0.38 15.88 0.84
CA ARG A 106 0.35 16.12 -0.61
C ARG A 106 1.15 15.07 -1.37
N ILE A 107 2.34 14.71 -0.89
CA ILE A 107 3.17 13.64 -1.48
C ILE A 107 2.41 12.30 -1.45
N MET A 108 1.73 11.99 -0.34
CA MET A 108 0.93 10.76 -0.23
C MET A 108 -0.25 10.73 -1.21
N HIS A 109 -0.93 11.85 -1.45
CA HIS A 109 -1.93 11.94 -2.53
C HIS A 109 -1.30 11.73 -3.93
N GLY A 110 -0.05 12.18 -4.13
CA GLY A 110 0.73 11.87 -5.32
C GLY A 110 0.93 10.38 -5.54
N TRP A 111 1.26 9.63 -4.49
CA TRP A 111 1.37 8.16 -4.56
C TRP A 111 0.04 7.49 -4.91
N VAL A 112 -1.08 7.93 -4.31
CA VAL A 112 -2.41 7.42 -4.68
C VAL A 112 -2.73 7.70 -6.14
N ALA A 113 -2.47 8.93 -6.63
CA ALA A 113 -2.69 9.28 -8.03
C ALA A 113 -1.87 8.38 -8.97
N ALA A 114 -0.60 8.13 -8.65
CA ALA A 114 0.26 7.24 -9.42
C ALA A 114 -0.28 5.80 -9.47
N LEU A 115 -0.66 5.22 -8.33
CA LEU A 115 -1.19 3.86 -8.26
C LEU A 115 -2.54 3.70 -8.97
N VAL A 116 -3.44 4.67 -8.81
CA VAL A 116 -4.74 4.68 -9.51
C VAL A 116 -4.51 4.80 -11.01
N MET A 117 -3.57 5.64 -11.46
CA MET A 117 -3.22 5.78 -12.87
C MET A 117 -2.62 4.49 -13.43
N LEU A 118 -1.67 3.87 -12.72
CA LEU A 118 -1.09 2.59 -13.11
C LEU A 118 -2.15 1.48 -13.19
N SER A 119 -3.04 1.41 -12.20
CA SER A 119 -4.16 0.46 -12.24
C SER A 119 -5.05 0.74 -13.44
N TRP A 120 -5.41 2.00 -13.71
CA TRP A 120 -6.21 2.37 -14.88
C TRP A 120 -5.57 1.90 -16.19
N LEU A 121 -4.25 2.05 -16.35
CA LEU A 121 -3.54 1.53 -17.54
C LEU A 121 -3.63 0.00 -17.70
N LEU A 122 -3.91 -0.74 -16.63
CA LEU A 122 -4.14 -2.19 -16.63
C LEU A 122 -5.63 -2.57 -16.79
N ASP A 123 -6.51 -1.58 -16.98
CA ASP A 123 -7.95 -1.72 -17.24
C ASP A 123 -8.70 -2.69 -16.30
N PRO A 124 -8.74 -2.42 -14.97
CA PRO A 124 -9.32 -3.34 -13.97
C PRO A 124 -10.81 -3.60 -14.14
N PHE A 125 -11.49 -2.81 -14.99
CA PHE A 125 -12.92 -2.94 -15.27
C PHE A 125 -13.18 -3.23 -16.75
N ALA A 126 -12.21 -3.80 -17.46
CA ALA A 126 -12.37 -4.28 -18.83
C ALA A 126 -13.54 -5.27 -18.92
N ALA A 127 -14.28 -5.21 -20.03
CA ALA A 127 -15.31 -6.20 -20.32
C ALA A 127 -14.66 -7.56 -20.59
N ALA A 128 -15.28 -8.63 -20.09
CA ALA A 128 -14.81 -9.98 -20.33
C ALA A 128 -14.82 -10.32 -21.84
N THR A 129 -13.75 -10.96 -22.29
CA THR A 129 -13.56 -11.34 -23.71
C THR A 129 -13.89 -12.81 -23.98
N GLY A 130 -14.48 -13.51 -23.00
CA GLY A 130 -14.86 -14.92 -23.08
C GLY A 130 -13.87 -15.89 -22.40
N ALA A 131 -12.74 -15.40 -21.89
CA ALA A 131 -11.88 -16.18 -21.01
C ALA A 131 -12.61 -16.44 -19.68
N GLN A 132 -12.67 -17.71 -19.27
CA GLN A 132 -13.28 -18.15 -18.02
C GLN A 132 -12.24 -18.93 -17.22
N GLY A 133 -12.21 -18.73 -15.92
CA GLY A 133 -11.30 -19.41 -15.01
C GLY A 133 -11.62 -19.04 -13.57
N GLU A 134 -10.91 -19.68 -12.65
CA GLU A 134 -11.03 -19.41 -11.22
C GLU A 134 -9.66 -19.13 -10.62
N LEU A 135 -9.68 -18.59 -9.40
CA LEU A 135 -8.48 -18.44 -8.59
C LEU A 135 -7.75 -19.78 -8.49
N HIS A 136 -6.48 -19.79 -8.88
CA HIS A 136 -5.67 -21.00 -8.91
C HIS A 136 -5.77 -21.77 -7.57
N PRO A 137 -5.95 -23.11 -7.55
CA PRO A 137 -6.21 -23.85 -6.31
C PRO A 137 -5.20 -23.61 -5.18
N LEU A 138 -3.94 -23.38 -5.53
CA LEU A 138 -2.88 -23.02 -4.56
C LEU A 138 -3.12 -21.65 -3.89
N LEU A 139 -3.77 -20.71 -4.57
CA LEU A 139 -4.08 -19.42 -3.99
C LEU A 139 -5.35 -19.47 -3.12
N GLN A 140 -6.09 -20.57 -3.10
CA GLN A 140 -7.29 -20.75 -2.28
C GLN A 140 -6.93 -21.13 -0.83
N THR A 141 -6.23 -20.24 -0.13
CA THR A 141 -5.77 -20.46 1.24
C THR A 141 -6.09 -19.26 2.14
N ASN A 142 -6.23 -19.51 3.45
CA ASN A 142 -6.41 -18.43 4.42
C ASN A 142 -5.23 -17.44 4.43
N LEU A 143 -4.03 -17.89 4.09
CA LEU A 143 -2.85 -17.03 4.01
C LEU A 143 -2.94 -16.05 2.84
N MET A 144 -3.43 -16.48 1.67
CA MET A 144 -3.75 -15.57 0.56
C MET A 144 -4.78 -14.52 0.95
N VAL A 145 -5.71 -14.83 1.85
CA VAL A 145 -6.73 -13.87 2.31
C VAL A 145 -6.12 -12.78 3.20
N ILE A 146 -5.19 -13.16 4.10
CA ILE A 146 -4.70 -12.24 5.14
C ILE A 146 -3.38 -11.54 4.79
N HIS A 147 -2.50 -12.21 4.05
CA HIS A 147 -1.12 -11.75 3.87
C HIS A 147 -1.04 -10.47 3.00
N PRO A 148 -1.67 -10.39 1.82
CA PRO A 148 -1.55 -9.21 0.97
C PRO A 148 -2.03 -7.91 1.62
N PRO A 149 -3.20 -7.84 2.31
CA PRO A 149 -3.59 -6.63 3.04
C PRO A 149 -2.55 -6.18 4.10
N ILE A 150 -1.90 -7.12 4.79
CA ILE A 150 -0.87 -6.83 5.79
C ILE A 150 0.40 -6.29 5.11
N VAL A 151 0.88 -6.94 4.05
CA VAL A 151 2.08 -6.51 3.33
C VAL A 151 1.89 -5.16 2.65
N PHE A 152 0.74 -4.91 2.03
CA PHE A 152 0.45 -3.59 1.45
C PHE A 152 0.30 -2.51 2.54
N SER A 153 -0.22 -2.84 3.72
CA SER A 153 -0.20 -1.93 4.87
C SER A 153 1.22 -1.61 5.34
N TYR A 154 2.09 -2.61 5.36
CA TYR A 154 3.50 -2.42 5.62
C TYR A 154 4.15 -1.48 4.58
N TYR A 155 3.98 -1.73 3.29
CA TYR A 155 4.53 -0.88 2.22
C TYR A 155 3.97 0.54 2.26
N THR A 156 2.68 0.72 2.58
CA THR A 156 2.08 2.04 2.81
C THR A 156 2.77 2.80 3.95
N LEU A 157 3.14 2.13 5.03
CA LEU A 157 3.82 2.76 6.17
C LEU A 157 5.28 3.10 5.85
N CYS A 158 5.95 2.35 4.97
CA CYS A 158 7.21 2.76 4.36
C CYS A 158 7.06 4.05 3.56
N LEU A 159 6.00 4.16 2.74
CA LEU A 159 5.71 5.39 1.98
C LEU A 159 5.37 6.57 2.88
N ALA A 160 4.62 6.36 3.97
CA ALA A 160 4.36 7.42 4.95
C ALA A 160 5.66 7.91 5.61
N THR A 161 6.53 6.99 6.00
CA THR A 161 7.86 7.29 6.55
C THR A 161 8.69 8.11 5.55
N ALA A 162 8.75 7.67 4.30
CA ALA A 162 9.46 8.36 3.22
C ALA A 162 8.86 9.73 2.88
N SER A 163 7.53 9.87 2.87
CA SER A 163 6.86 11.14 2.61
C SER A 163 7.14 12.18 3.69
N VAL A 164 7.17 11.78 4.97
CA VAL A 164 7.57 12.66 6.08
C VAL A 164 9.04 13.05 5.95
N ALA A 165 9.92 12.09 5.64
CA ALA A 165 11.33 12.36 5.42
C ALA A 165 11.57 13.34 4.25
N LEU A 166 10.91 13.13 3.11
CA LEU A 166 10.99 13.99 1.93
C LEU A 166 10.49 15.39 2.24
N ALA A 167 9.34 15.51 2.91
CA ALA A 167 8.77 16.79 3.28
C ALA A 167 9.69 17.58 4.22
N GLY A 168 10.29 16.92 5.22
CA GLY A 168 11.26 17.53 6.13
C GLY A 168 12.54 17.99 5.43
N VAL A 169 13.07 17.18 4.50
CA VAL A 169 14.24 17.55 3.68
C VAL A 169 13.95 18.76 2.79
N LEU A 170 12.79 18.79 2.12
CA LEU A 170 12.38 19.91 1.27
C LEU A 170 12.15 21.19 2.08
N ARG A 171 11.65 21.07 3.32
CA ARG A 171 11.51 22.18 4.28
C ARG A 171 12.83 22.56 4.97
N ARG A 172 13.93 21.82 4.73
CA ARG A 172 15.23 22.00 5.38
C ARG A 172 15.18 21.94 6.91
N GLU A 173 14.35 21.03 7.43
CA GLU A 173 14.24 20.81 8.87
C GLU A 173 15.48 20.09 9.43
N ALA A 174 15.71 20.28 10.73
CA ALA A 174 16.73 19.52 11.45
C ALA A 174 16.43 18.02 11.40
N ALA A 175 17.46 17.19 11.24
CA ALA A 175 17.31 15.75 11.10
C ALA A 175 16.61 15.10 12.31
N GLU A 176 16.78 15.67 13.50
CA GLU A 176 16.11 15.28 14.74
C GLU A 176 14.59 15.49 14.65
N SER A 177 14.15 16.62 14.08
CA SER A 177 12.72 16.92 13.86
C SER A 177 12.11 15.92 12.89
N VAL A 178 12.78 15.70 11.76
CA VAL A 178 12.34 14.75 10.73
C VAL A 178 12.30 13.32 11.30
N HIS A 179 13.33 12.93 12.06
CA HIS A 179 13.37 11.64 12.74
C HIS A 179 12.19 11.47 13.70
N ALA A 180 11.92 12.45 14.56
CA ALA A 180 10.80 12.39 15.49
C ALA A 180 9.45 12.27 14.76
N ALA A 181 9.25 13.02 13.68
CA ALA A 181 8.01 13.02 12.90
C ALA A 181 7.76 11.69 12.17
N GLN A 182 8.80 11.06 11.59
CA GLN A 182 8.63 9.82 10.83
C GLN A 182 8.55 8.55 11.72
N LEU A 183 8.96 8.66 12.99
CA LEU A 183 9.22 7.51 13.85
C LEU A 183 7.99 6.64 14.14
N HIS A 184 6.81 7.25 14.29
CA HIS A 184 5.61 6.48 14.58
C HIS A 184 5.15 5.65 13.37
N TRP A 185 5.29 6.18 12.15
CA TRP A 185 5.07 5.44 10.91
C TRP A 185 6.09 4.32 10.75
N ALA A 186 7.37 4.60 11.01
CA ALA A 186 8.43 3.61 10.91
C ALA A 186 8.22 2.43 11.89
N ARG A 187 7.76 2.70 13.12
CA ARG A 187 7.44 1.65 14.09
C ARG A 187 6.26 0.80 13.66
N ALA A 188 5.16 1.43 13.23
CA ALA A 188 4.00 0.70 12.75
C ALA A 188 4.37 -0.17 11.54
N GLY A 189 5.13 0.40 10.60
CA GLY A 189 5.64 -0.32 9.43
C GLY A 189 6.56 -1.47 9.81
N PHE A 190 7.46 -1.28 10.78
CA PHE A 190 8.34 -2.34 11.26
C PHE A 190 7.55 -3.53 11.83
N VAL A 191 6.53 -3.27 12.64
CA VAL A 191 5.68 -4.33 13.22
C VAL A 191 4.87 -5.05 12.15
N LEU A 192 4.16 -4.32 11.28
CA LEU A 192 3.39 -4.94 10.21
C LEU A 192 4.29 -5.68 9.21
N GLY A 193 5.48 -5.15 8.93
CA GLY A 193 6.48 -5.81 8.10
C GLY A 193 6.94 -7.13 8.71
N SER A 194 7.24 -7.18 10.01
CA SER A 194 7.56 -8.44 10.70
C SER A 194 6.44 -9.48 10.58
N ILE A 195 5.19 -9.05 10.75
CA ILE A 195 4.03 -9.95 10.60
C ILE A 195 3.87 -10.40 9.14
N GLY A 196 3.93 -9.46 8.20
CA GLY A 196 3.78 -9.73 6.77
C GLY A 196 4.84 -10.68 6.24
N ILE A 197 6.11 -10.43 6.57
CA ILE A 197 7.25 -11.28 6.21
C ILE A 197 7.08 -12.69 6.80
N GLY A 198 6.74 -12.80 8.09
CA GLY A 198 6.52 -14.10 8.75
C GLY A 198 5.35 -14.88 8.14
N LEU A 199 4.24 -14.21 7.82
CA LEU A 199 3.09 -14.82 7.14
C LEU A 199 3.43 -15.21 5.70
N GLY A 200 4.25 -14.42 5.00
CA GLY A 200 4.71 -14.71 3.64
C GLY A 200 5.58 -15.95 3.59
N GLY A 201 6.58 -16.04 4.48
CA GLY A 201 7.43 -17.22 4.59
C GLY A 201 6.64 -18.47 5.02
N LEU A 202 5.67 -18.34 5.93
CA LEU A 202 4.76 -19.43 6.27
C LEU A 202 3.91 -19.84 5.05
N TRP A 203 3.42 -18.88 4.28
CA TRP A 203 2.60 -19.15 3.10
C TRP A 203 3.39 -19.89 2.04
N ALA A 204 4.58 -19.40 1.67
CA ALA A 204 5.51 -20.07 0.77
C ALA A 204 5.80 -21.51 1.21
N TYR A 205 6.05 -21.73 2.51
CA TYR A 205 6.26 -23.06 3.06
C TYR A 205 5.05 -24.00 2.89
N THR A 206 3.83 -23.48 3.01
CA THR A 206 2.60 -24.30 2.99
C THR A 206 2.03 -24.57 1.60
N VAL A 207 2.34 -23.75 0.58
CA VAL A 207 1.56 -23.76 -0.67
C VAL A 207 2.36 -23.98 -1.97
N LEU A 208 3.65 -24.32 -1.93
CA LEU A 208 4.36 -25.15 -2.93
C LEU A 208 5.88 -25.01 -2.80
N ASP A 209 6.63 -26.09 -3.09
CA ASP A 209 7.93 -26.26 -3.83
C ASP A 209 9.01 -25.15 -3.91
N TRP A 210 8.89 -24.02 -3.20
CA TRP A 210 9.79 -22.87 -3.23
C TRP A 210 11.00 -23.06 -2.31
N GLY A 211 11.43 -24.29 -2.09
CA GLY A 211 12.68 -24.59 -1.36
C GLY A 211 12.60 -24.54 0.18
N GLY A 212 11.44 -24.23 0.78
CA GLY A 212 11.20 -24.30 2.22
C GLY A 212 10.80 -22.97 2.86
N TYR A 213 10.76 -22.93 4.20
CA TYR A 213 10.54 -21.68 4.93
C TYR A 213 11.79 -20.81 4.74
N TRP A 214 11.61 -19.59 4.22
CA TRP A 214 12.68 -18.62 4.07
C TRP A 214 13.79 -19.07 3.10
N ALA A 215 13.39 -19.40 1.87
CA ALA A 215 14.28 -19.87 0.82
C ALA A 215 15.02 -18.73 0.09
N TRP A 216 14.87 -17.48 0.55
CA TRP A 216 15.51 -16.30 -0.04
C TRP A 216 15.09 -16.06 -1.48
N ASP A 217 13.83 -16.39 -1.81
CA ASP A 217 13.31 -16.05 -3.13
C ASP A 217 13.24 -14.51 -3.31
N PRO A 218 13.08 -14.03 -4.55
CA PRO A 218 13.06 -12.59 -4.83
C PRO A 218 11.98 -11.80 -4.08
N VAL A 219 10.83 -12.42 -3.75
CA VAL A 219 9.72 -11.78 -3.02
C VAL A 219 10.05 -11.65 -1.54
N GLU A 220 10.54 -12.73 -0.92
CA GLU A 220 11.04 -12.71 0.46
C GLU A 220 12.18 -11.68 0.62
N THR A 221 13.15 -11.71 -0.30
CA THR A 221 14.27 -10.77 -0.33
C THR A 221 13.82 -9.33 -0.59
N GLY A 222 12.86 -9.12 -1.49
CA GLY A 222 12.29 -7.80 -1.76
C GLY A 222 11.66 -7.20 -0.50
N SER A 223 10.90 -7.99 0.25
CA SER A 223 10.17 -7.55 1.44
C SER A 223 11.06 -7.23 2.65
N ILE A 224 12.22 -7.89 2.81
CA ILE A 224 13.14 -7.65 3.94
C ILE A 224 13.94 -6.34 3.80
N LEU A 225 14.23 -5.89 2.58
CA LEU A 225 15.01 -4.68 2.33
C LEU A 225 14.39 -3.40 2.94
N PRO A 226 13.11 -3.06 2.67
CA PRO A 226 12.48 -1.93 3.35
C PRO A 226 12.37 -2.16 4.87
N TRP A 227 12.38 -3.42 5.35
CA TRP A 227 12.22 -3.75 6.77
C TRP A 227 13.50 -3.41 7.53
N LEU A 228 14.65 -3.72 6.94
CA LEU A 228 15.96 -3.31 7.43
C LEU A 228 16.11 -1.79 7.45
N ALA A 229 15.60 -1.08 6.44
CA ALA A 229 15.60 0.37 6.44
C ALA A 229 14.74 0.95 7.59
N LEU A 230 13.54 0.40 7.82
CA LEU A 230 12.72 0.81 8.97
C LEU A 230 13.37 0.46 10.31
N LEU A 231 14.01 -0.70 10.43
CA LEU A 231 14.76 -1.09 11.62
C LEU A 231 15.84 -0.04 11.93
N LEU A 232 16.60 0.39 10.93
CA LEU A 232 17.62 1.43 11.11
C LEU A 232 17.00 2.76 11.57
N VAL A 233 15.87 3.20 10.98
CA VAL A 233 15.15 4.38 11.46
C VAL A 233 14.77 4.21 12.93
N VAL A 234 14.18 3.08 13.32
CA VAL A 234 13.79 2.82 14.72
C VAL A 234 15.00 2.78 15.65
N HIS A 235 16.13 2.25 15.20
CA HIS A 235 17.33 2.06 16.00
C HIS A 235 18.12 3.34 16.25
N VAL A 236 18.08 4.31 15.33
CA VAL A 236 18.76 5.63 15.46
C VAL A 236 18.45 6.31 16.80
N ARG A 237 17.26 6.11 17.35
CA ARG A 237 16.85 6.70 18.64
C ARG A 237 17.52 6.10 19.87
N ALA A 238 18.18 4.95 19.76
CA ALA A 238 18.71 4.20 20.89
C ALA A 238 19.79 4.97 21.66
N LYS A 239 20.49 5.90 21.00
CA LYS A 239 21.47 6.80 21.61
C LYS A 239 21.09 8.26 21.34
N PRO A 240 20.45 8.96 22.29
CA PRO A 240 20.18 10.39 22.18
C PRO A 240 21.48 11.18 21.92
N GLY A 241 21.42 12.17 21.02
CA GLY A 241 22.59 12.97 20.62
C GLY A 241 23.60 12.22 19.74
N SER A 242 23.28 11.02 19.26
CA SER A 242 24.10 10.31 18.27
C SER A 242 24.11 11.07 16.94
N SER A 243 25.30 11.20 16.33
CA SER A 243 25.44 11.73 14.98
C SER A 243 24.70 10.90 13.92
N ALA A 244 24.35 9.64 14.23
CA ALA A 244 23.55 8.78 13.36
C ALA A 244 22.17 9.36 13.00
N VAL A 245 21.62 10.27 13.82
CA VAL A 245 20.32 10.91 13.53
C VAL A 245 20.35 11.72 12.23
N SER A 246 21.52 12.25 11.86
CA SER A 246 21.72 12.96 10.59
C SER A 246 21.37 12.12 9.36
N ALA A 247 21.50 10.79 9.44
CA ALA A 247 21.15 9.88 8.34
C ALA A 247 19.66 9.50 8.31
N ALA A 248 18.88 9.80 9.35
CA ALA A 248 17.50 9.35 9.48
C ALA A 248 16.59 9.78 8.32
N PRO A 249 16.68 11.01 7.76
CA PRO A 249 15.88 11.37 6.59
C PRO A 249 16.22 10.50 5.37
N ALA A 250 17.50 10.27 5.10
CA ALA A 250 17.94 9.45 3.97
C ALA A 250 17.47 8.00 4.09
N ILE A 251 17.57 7.41 5.29
CA ILE A 251 17.10 6.04 5.56
C ILE A 251 15.58 5.94 5.40
N GLY A 252 14.82 6.97 5.83
CA GLY A 252 13.37 7.04 5.62
C GLY A 252 12.99 7.03 4.14
N LEU A 253 13.69 7.80 3.31
CA LEU A 253 13.50 7.80 1.84
C LEU A 253 13.83 6.43 1.23
N ILE A 254 14.92 5.79 1.68
CA ILE A 254 15.32 4.45 1.24
C ILE A 254 14.22 3.43 1.57
N ALA A 255 13.58 3.49 2.74
CA ALA A 255 12.49 2.58 3.09
C ALA A 255 11.33 2.65 2.08
N GLY A 256 10.93 3.85 1.65
CA GLY A 256 9.89 4.02 0.62
C GLY A 256 10.30 3.52 -0.76
N ALA A 257 11.54 3.81 -1.19
CA ALA A 257 12.06 3.34 -2.47
C ALA A 257 12.14 1.81 -2.53
N LEU A 258 12.61 1.18 -1.44
CA LEU A 258 12.69 -0.28 -1.33
C LEU A 258 11.32 -0.94 -1.25
N ALA A 259 10.31 -0.29 -0.65
CA ALA A 259 8.94 -0.77 -0.67
C ALA A 259 8.35 -0.80 -2.09
N PHE A 260 8.63 0.21 -2.92
CA PHE A 260 8.27 0.17 -4.34
C PHE A 260 9.01 -0.94 -5.08
N HIS A 261 10.32 -1.07 -4.88
CA HIS A 261 11.10 -2.15 -5.49
C HIS A 261 10.52 -3.53 -5.15
N ALA A 262 10.15 -3.77 -3.89
CA ALA A 262 9.56 -5.02 -3.42
C ALA A 262 8.24 -5.39 -4.10
N THR A 263 7.55 -4.44 -4.74
CA THR A 263 6.32 -4.69 -5.53
C THR A 263 6.59 -4.99 -7.01
N LEU A 264 7.85 -4.89 -7.45
CA LEU A 264 8.27 -5.12 -8.84
C LEU A 264 8.99 -6.46 -9.05
N VAL A 265 9.40 -7.12 -7.96
CA VAL A 265 9.97 -8.48 -7.92
C VAL A 265 8.85 -9.50 -7.78
#